data_AF-A0A351THU1-F1
#
_entry.id   AF-A0A351THU1-F1
#
_cell.length_a   1.000
_cell.length_b   1.000
_cell.length_c   1.000
_cell.angle_alpha   90.00
_cell.angle_beta   90.00
_cell.angle_gamma   90.00
#
_symmetry.space_group_name_H-M   'P 1'
#
loop_
_entity.id
_entity.type
_entity.pdbx_description
1 polymer ?
#
loop_
_entity_poly.entity_id
_entity_poly.type
_entity_poly.pdbx_seq_one_letter_code
_entity_poly.pdbx_strand_id
1 'polypeptide(L)'
;MNKEKVGNQIAVLRKEKGLTQNDLGERLGVTFQSVSKWERGEALPDTAILPDLASVLGTTVDFILSGGEKALTYKGKITFSDMAAGVKCLARMGELLGKQNPIYRHAIRGINEGMDVDIEEGFTNDYIFECFVAEAIIQNLQAGAYVDPTDIKNGFKYEHFRDIVLEYCARFGIR
;
A
#
# COMPACT_ATOMS: atom_id res chain seq x y z
N MET A 1 13.06 -1.52 -7.29
CA MET A 1 13.22 -2.99 -7.24
C MET A 1 14.57 -3.31 -6.61
N ASN A 2 14.59 -3.99 -5.47
CA ASN A 2 15.81 -4.36 -4.75
C ASN A 2 16.28 -5.74 -5.26
N LYS A 3 17.43 -5.79 -5.96
CA LYS A 3 17.93 -7.03 -6.59
C LYS A 3 18.28 -8.11 -5.58
N GLU A 4 18.77 -7.74 -4.39
CA GLU A 4 19.10 -8.68 -3.33
C GLU A 4 17.84 -9.37 -2.80
N LYS A 5 16.76 -8.60 -2.58
CA LYS A 5 15.47 -9.17 -2.17
C LYS A 5 14.88 -10.09 -3.23
N VAL A 6 14.92 -9.69 -4.50
CA VAL A 6 14.47 -10.54 -5.62
C VAL A 6 15.29 -11.82 -5.70
N GLY A 7 16.62 -11.70 -5.64
CA GLY A 7 17.53 -12.85 -5.67
C GLY A 7 17.31 -13.83 -4.52
N ASN A 8 17.21 -13.32 -3.30
CA ASN A 8 16.89 -14.12 -2.13
C ASN A 8 15.53 -14.83 -2.29
N GLN A 9 14.53 -14.14 -2.83
CA GLN A 9 13.21 -14.72 -3.05
C GLN A 9 13.24 -15.85 -4.09
N ILE A 10 13.97 -15.69 -5.18
CA ILE A 10 14.21 -16.76 -6.17
C ILE A 10 14.86 -17.97 -5.48
N ALA A 11 15.88 -17.74 -4.64
CA ALA A 11 16.58 -18.79 -3.93
C ALA A 11 15.67 -19.56 -2.95
N VAL A 12 14.83 -18.84 -2.20
CA VAL A 12 13.84 -19.42 -1.27
C VAL A 12 12.85 -20.30 -2.03
N LEU A 13 12.17 -19.74 -3.04
CA LEU A 13 11.17 -20.46 -3.83
C LEU A 13 11.76 -21.69 -4.54
N ARG A 14 12.99 -21.58 -5.08
CA ARG A 14 13.68 -22.71 -5.70
C ARG A 14 13.91 -23.84 -4.70
N LYS A 15 14.38 -23.51 -3.50
CA LYS A 15 14.63 -24.49 -2.42
C LYS A 15 13.33 -25.14 -1.94
N GLU A 16 12.23 -24.40 -1.86
CA GLU A 16 10.91 -24.95 -1.55
C GLU A 16 10.42 -25.97 -2.59
N LYS A 17 10.83 -25.82 -3.85
CA LYS A 17 10.60 -26.81 -4.91
C LYS A 17 11.60 -27.96 -4.93
N GLY A 18 12.58 -27.97 -4.03
CA GLY A 18 13.63 -29.00 -3.98
C GLY A 18 14.58 -28.99 -5.18
N LEU A 19 14.66 -27.88 -5.93
CA LEU A 19 15.48 -27.77 -7.13
C LEU A 19 16.88 -27.28 -6.80
N THR A 20 17.90 -27.78 -7.48
CA THR A 20 19.24 -27.17 -7.49
C THR A 20 19.29 -25.96 -8.44
N GLN A 21 20.34 -25.13 -8.34
CA GLN A 21 20.54 -24.02 -9.30
C GLN A 21 20.69 -24.54 -10.73
N ASN A 22 21.25 -25.74 -10.90
CA ASN A 22 21.37 -26.39 -12.21
C ASN A 22 19.99 -26.83 -12.73
N ASP A 23 19.17 -27.47 -11.90
CA ASP A 23 17.83 -27.92 -12.30
C ASP A 23 16.94 -26.75 -12.71
N LEU A 24 17.02 -25.63 -11.99
CA LEU A 24 16.28 -24.42 -12.35
C LEU A 24 16.79 -23.83 -13.68
N GLY A 25 18.11 -23.83 -13.89
CA GLY A 25 18.71 -23.38 -15.13
C GLY A 25 18.26 -24.19 -16.33
N GLU A 26 18.32 -25.52 -16.23
CA GLU A 26 17.88 -26.46 -17.28
C GLU A 26 16.41 -26.25 -17.65
N ARG A 27 15.52 -26.09 -16.65
CA ARG A 27 14.09 -25.85 -16.89
C ARG A 27 13.80 -24.52 -17.60
N LEU A 28 14.67 -23.53 -17.45
CA LEU A 28 14.50 -22.19 -18.02
C LEU A 28 15.38 -21.96 -19.27
N GLY A 29 16.15 -22.97 -19.71
CA GLY A 29 17.07 -22.82 -20.83
C GLY A 29 18.22 -21.84 -20.55
N VAL A 30 18.62 -21.67 -19.29
CA VAL A 30 19.73 -20.81 -18.87
C VAL A 30 20.81 -21.59 -18.13
N THR A 31 21.99 -20.99 -18.01
CA THR A 31 23.09 -21.61 -17.26
C THR A 31 22.86 -21.51 -15.75
N PHE A 32 23.40 -22.47 -14.99
CA PHE A 32 23.38 -22.40 -13.52
C PHE A 32 24.06 -21.11 -13.01
N GLN A 33 25.08 -20.60 -13.72
CA GLN A 33 25.76 -19.36 -13.37
C GLN A 33 24.82 -18.16 -13.46
N SER A 34 23.90 -18.15 -14.44
CA SER A 34 22.84 -17.12 -14.52
C SER A 34 21.96 -17.15 -13.28
N VAL A 35 21.45 -18.33 -12.91
CA VAL A 35 20.65 -18.52 -11.69
C VAL A 35 21.42 -18.07 -10.45
N SER A 36 22.69 -18.46 -10.35
CA SER A 36 23.56 -18.10 -9.23
C SER A 36 23.76 -16.58 -9.10
N LYS A 37 23.91 -15.87 -10.22
CA LYS A 37 23.99 -14.40 -10.25
C LYS A 37 22.69 -13.75 -9.82
N TRP A 38 21.54 -14.32 -10.21
CA TRP A 38 20.24 -13.83 -9.77
C TRP A 38 20.10 -13.96 -8.26
N GLU A 39 20.40 -15.13 -7.71
CA GLU A 39 20.25 -15.40 -6.28
C GLU A 39 21.17 -14.57 -5.39
N ARG A 40 22.33 -14.14 -5.90
CA ARG A 40 23.24 -13.20 -5.22
C ARG A 40 22.90 -11.72 -5.44
N GLY A 41 21.86 -11.41 -6.22
CA GLY A 41 21.49 -10.03 -6.55
C GLY A 41 22.46 -9.32 -7.50
N GLU A 42 23.40 -10.05 -8.12
CA GLU A 42 24.38 -9.52 -9.07
C GLU A 42 23.73 -9.19 -10.42
N ALA A 43 22.71 -9.94 -10.81
CA ALA A 43 21.91 -9.74 -12.00
C ALA A 43 20.43 -10.00 -11.72
N LEU A 44 19.55 -9.63 -12.64
CA LEU A 44 18.14 -10.02 -12.61
C LEU A 44 17.85 -11.00 -13.75
N PRO A 45 16.82 -11.85 -13.62
CA PRO A 45 16.29 -12.60 -14.75
C PRO A 45 15.85 -11.64 -15.86
N ASP A 46 16.02 -12.06 -17.12
CA ASP A 46 15.46 -11.31 -18.24
C ASP A 46 13.93 -11.29 -18.11
N THR A 47 13.34 -10.15 -18.46
CA THR A 47 11.89 -9.96 -18.57
C THR A 47 11.19 -11.06 -19.34
N ALA A 48 11.82 -11.57 -20.42
CA ALA A 48 11.26 -12.66 -21.23
C ALA A 48 11.18 -14.01 -20.47
N ILE A 49 12.04 -14.23 -19.49
CA ILE A 49 12.11 -15.48 -18.69
C ILE A 49 11.16 -15.43 -17.49
N LEU A 50 10.75 -14.25 -17.05
CA LEU A 50 9.95 -14.09 -15.83
C LEU A 50 8.66 -14.94 -15.80
N PRO A 51 7.86 -15.06 -16.88
CA PRO A 51 6.67 -15.90 -16.87
C PRO A 51 6.99 -17.38 -16.62
N ASP A 52 8.03 -17.91 -17.28
CA ASP A 52 8.44 -19.30 -17.12
C ASP A 52 9.07 -19.54 -15.74
N LEU A 53 9.88 -18.60 -15.26
CA LEU A 53 10.43 -18.63 -13.90
C LEU A 53 9.32 -18.68 -12.86
N ALA A 54 8.30 -17.84 -12.97
CA ALA A 54 7.14 -17.85 -12.09
C ALA A 54 6.39 -19.18 -12.14
N SER A 55 6.21 -19.75 -13.33
CA SER A 55 5.59 -21.06 -13.54
C SER A 55 6.38 -22.19 -12.85
N VAL A 56 7.70 -22.27 -13.08
CA VAL A 56 8.58 -23.30 -12.48
C VAL A 56 8.61 -23.19 -10.96
N LEU A 57 8.63 -21.96 -10.43
CA LEU A 57 8.63 -21.69 -9.00
C LEU A 57 7.23 -21.77 -8.36
N GLY A 58 6.16 -21.92 -9.16
CA GLY A 58 4.79 -22.02 -8.69
C GLY A 58 4.29 -20.78 -7.98
N THR A 59 4.62 -19.60 -8.52
CA THR A 59 4.20 -18.30 -7.98
C THR A 59 3.87 -17.32 -9.11
N THR A 60 3.73 -16.03 -8.80
CA THR A 60 3.56 -14.95 -9.77
C THR A 60 4.86 -14.20 -10.01
N VAL A 61 4.99 -13.59 -11.19
CA VAL A 61 6.11 -12.68 -11.50
C VAL A 61 6.20 -11.56 -10.47
N ASP A 62 5.05 -11.01 -10.08
CA ASP A 62 4.96 -9.92 -9.10
C ASP A 62 5.59 -10.32 -7.75
N PHE A 63 5.22 -11.48 -7.21
CA PHE A 63 5.77 -11.98 -5.95
C PHE A 63 7.29 -12.22 -5.98
N ILE A 64 7.83 -12.56 -7.15
CA ILE A 64 9.29 -12.69 -7.34
C ILE A 64 9.94 -11.31 -7.33
N LEU A 65 9.42 -10.37 -8.14
CA LEU A 65 10.01 -9.05 -8.31
C LEU A 65 9.81 -8.12 -7.09
N SER A 66 8.79 -8.38 -6.26
CA SER A 66 8.58 -7.73 -4.97
C SER A 66 9.50 -8.28 -3.87
N GLY A 67 10.25 -9.37 -4.14
CA GLY A 67 11.10 -10.01 -3.14
C GLY A 67 10.32 -10.68 -2.01
N GLY A 68 9.14 -11.25 -2.32
CA GLY A 68 8.28 -11.93 -1.34
C GLY A 68 7.37 -11.00 -0.54
N GLU A 69 7.46 -9.69 -0.77
CA GLU A 69 6.53 -8.73 -0.19
C GLU A 69 5.20 -8.78 -0.97
N LYS A 70 4.07 -8.58 -0.29
CA LYS A 70 2.82 -8.31 -1.00
C LYS A 70 3.04 -7.03 -1.80
N ALA A 71 3.10 -7.15 -3.11
CA ALA A 71 3.03 -5.97 -3.96
C ALA A 71 1.74 -5.23 -3.61
N LEU A 72 1.88 -3.93 -3.32
CA LEU A 72 0.72 -3.06 -3.12
C LEU A 72 -0.11 -3.15 -4.39
N THR A 73 -1.26 -3.82 -4.29
CA THR A 73 -2.17 -3.92 -5.41
C THR A 73 -2.73 -2.53 -5.60
N TYR A 74 -2.49 -1.89 -6.75
CA TYR A 74 -3.06 -0.58 -7.02
C TYR A 74 -4.58 -0.62 -6.87
N LYS A 75 -5.11 0.06 -5.86
CA LYS A 75 -6.55 0.09 -5.54
C LYS A 75 -7.31 1.25 -6.17
N GLY A 76 -6.61 2.12 -6.89
CA GLY A 76 -7.20 3.30 -7.53
C GLY A 76 -6.56 4.60 -7.05
N LYS A 77 -7.02 5.71 -7.64
CA LYS A 77 -6.63 7.07 -7.25
C LYS A 77 -7.64 7.61 -6.24
N ILE A 78 -7.14 8.18 -5.16
CA ILE A 78 -7.91 9.00 -4.22
C ILE A 78 -7.48 10.46 -4.33
N THR A 79 -8.28 11.36 -3.76
CA THR A 79 -7.93 12.78 -3.61
C THR A 79 -8.16 13.24 -2.18
N PHE A 80 -7.46 14.30 -1.79
CA PHE A 80 -7.71 14.99 -0.53
C PHE A 80 -9.17 15.45 -0.44
N SER A 81 -9.72 16.02 -1.53
CA SER A 81 -11.10 16.51 -1.54
C SER A 81 -12.13 15.41 -1.31
N ASP A 82 -11.92 14.22 -1.88
CA ASP A 82 -12.84 13.09 -1.67
C ASP A 82 -12.81 12.60 -0.23
N MET A 83 -11.61 12.48 0.36
CA MET A 83 -11.46 12.06 1.76
C MET A 83 -12.08 13.09 2.70
N ALA A 84 -11.82 14.37 2.48
CA ALA A 84 -12.40 15.47 3.25
C ALA A 84 -13.93 15.52 3.12
N ALA A 85 -14.47 15.33 1.91
CA ALA A 85 -15.91 15.26 1.69
C ALA A 85 -16.54 14.06 2.42
N GLY A 86 -15.89 12.89 2.39
CA GLY A 86 -16.33 11.70 3.12
C GLY A 86 -16.46 11.92 4.62
N VAL A 87 -15.45 12.56 5.25
CA VAL A 87 -15.51 12.90 6.68
C VAL A 87 -16.64 13.90 6.95
N LYS A 88 -16.82 14.92 6.09
CA LYS A 88 -17.92 15.91 6.22
C LYS A 88 -19.31 15.28 6.09
N CYS A 89 -19.47 14.19 5.36
CA CYS A 89 -20.74 13.46 5.29
C CYS A 89 -21.19 12.94 6.65
N LEU A 90 -20.27 12.60 7.56
CA LEU A 90 -20.61 12.17 8.92
C LEU A 90 -21.24 13.32 9.72
N ALA A 91 -20.66 14.52 9.66
CA ALA A 91 -21.23 15.72 10.26
C ALA A 91 -22.63 16.01 9.69
N ARG A 92 -22.75 15.96 8.35
CA ARG A 92 -24.01 16.22 7.65
C ARG A 92 -25.10 15.20 8.00
N MET A 93 -24.74 13.95 8.24
CA MET A 93 -25.66 12.92 8.71
C MET A 93 -26.30 13.31 10.05
N GLY A 94 -25.51 13.89 10.98
CA GLY A 94 -26.00 14.37 12.27
C GLY A 94 -26.97 15.54 12.14
N GLU A 95 -26.73 16.46 11.19
CA GLU A 95 -27.63 17.58 10.89
C GLU A 95 -28.97 17.11 10.30
N LEU A 96 -28.94 16.14 9.39
CA LEU A 96 -30.11 15.68 8.66
C LEU A 96 -30.99 14.72 9.48
N LEU A 97 -30.37 13.75 10.16
CA LEU A 97 -31.10 12.76 10.95
C LEU A 97 -31.41 13.25 12.36
N GLY A 98 -30.65 14.23 12.85
CA GLY A 98 -30.62 14.66 14.25
C GLY A 98 -29.66 13.80 15.08
N LYS A 99 -28.89 14.44 15.98
CA LYS A 99 -27.87 13.77 16.80
C LYS A 99 -28.40 12.66 17.73
N GLN A 100 -29.70 12.67 18.04
CA GLN A 100 -30.33 11.63 18.86
C GLN A 100 -30.79 10.40 18.06
N ASN A 101 -30.77 10.49 16.73
CA ASN A 101 -31.18 9.40 15.86
C ASN A 101 -30.30 8.15 16.10
N PRO A 102 -30.88 6.96 16.27
CA PRO A 102 -30.12 5.74 16.50
C PRO A 102 -29.08 5.44 15.41
N ILE A 103 -29.37 5.72 14.13
CA ILE A 103 -28.45 5.48 13.02
C ILE A 103 -27.18 6.32 13.21
N TYR A 104 -27.33 7.62 13.45
CA TYR A 104 -26.21 8.53 13.70
C TYR A 104 -25.44 8.13 14.97
N ARG A 105 -26.15 7.93 16.08
CA ARG A 105 -25.51 7.58 17.36
C ARG A 105 -24.70 6.29 17.28
N HIS A 106 -25.23 5.25 16.63
CA HIS A 106 -24.51 3.99 16.48
C HIS A 106 -23.32 4.12 15.53
N ALA A 107 -23.43 4.89 14.44
CA ALA A 107 -22.32 5.15 13.54
C ALA A 107 -21.18 5.89 14.25
N ILE A 108 -21.48 7.02 14.92
CA ILE A 108 -20.48 7.81 15.64
C ILE A 108 -19.87 7.02 16.80
N ARG A 109 -20.69 6.30 17.59
CA ARG A 109 -20.17 5.46 18.68
C ARG A 109 -19.22 4.39 18.14
N GLY A 110 -19.59 3.71 17.05
CA GLY A 110 -18.75 2.67 16.46
C GLY A 110 -17.40 3.22 15.96
N ILE A 111 -17.39 4.43 15.39
CA ILE A 111 -16.15 5.11 14.98
C ILE A 111 -15.32 5.49 16.20
N ASN A 112 -15.92 6.16 17.20
CA ASN A 112 -15.22 6.61 18.40
C ASN A 112 -14.61 5.44 19.19
N GLU A 113 -15.37 4.36 19.40
CA GLU A 113 -14.89 3.15 20.08
C GLU A 113 -13.85 2.39 19.24
N GLY A 114 -14.07 2.28 17.93
CA GLY A 114 -13.21 1.51 17.03
C GLY A 114 -11.87 2.17 16.75
N MET A 115 -11.79 3.50 16.85
CA MET A 115 -10.60 4.29 16.57
C MET A 115 -9.98 4.94 17.81
N ASP A 116 -10.62 4.83 18.99
CA ASP A 116 -10.24 5.51 20.24
C ASP A 116 -10.13 7.04 20.06
N VAL A 117 -11.21 7.64 19.53
CA VAL A 117 -11.27 9.07 19.16
C VAL A 117 -12.61 9.70 19.55
N ASP A 118 -12.67 11.03 19.53
CA ASP A 118 -13.93 11.77 19.42
C ASP A 118 -14.03 12.43 18.04
N ILE A 119 -14.72 11.77 17.10
CA ILE A 119 -14.86 12.29 15.74
C ILE A 119 -15.71 13.55 15.66
N GLU A 120 -16.63 13.77 16.61
CA GLU A 120 -17.47 14.98 16.60
C GLU A 120 -16.65 16.24 16.91
N GLU A 121 -15.55 16.12 17.63
CA GLU A 121 -14.60 17.22 17.84
C GLU A 121 -14.03 17.71 16.50
N GLY A 122 -13.72 16.77 15.60
CA GLY A 122 -13.25 17.04 14.24
C GLY A 122 -14.28 17.72 13.34
N PHE A 123 -15.56 17.78 13.72
CA PHE A 123 -16.56 18.52 12.94
C PHE A 123 -16.55 20.02 13.22
N THR A 124 -15.91 20.45 14.32
CA THR A 124 -15.88 21.86 14.75
C THR A 124 -14.46 22.42 14.86
N ASN A 125 -13.45 21.57 14.81
CA ASN A 125 -12.05 21.94 14.92
C ASN A 125 -11.29 21.55 13.64
N ASP A 126 -10.88 22.54 12.84
CA ASP A 126 -10.14 22.35 11.59
C ASP A 126 -8.87 21.50 11.75
N TYR A 127 -8.17 21.63 12.89
CA TYR A 127 -6.94 20.87 13.12
C TYR A 127 -7.24 19.38 13.29
N ILE A 128 -8.28 19.06 14.07
CA ILE A 128 -8.70 17.67 14.30
C ILE A 128 -9.37 17.11 13.04
N PHE A 129 -10.11 17.94 12.30
CA PHE A 129 -10.63 17.57 10.99
C PHE A 129 -9.53 17.08 10.05
N GLU A 130 -8.45 17.86 9.90
CA GLU A 130 -7.32 17.47 9.06
C GLU A 130 -6.58 16.24 9.59
N CYS A 131 -6.54 16.02 10.90
CA CYS A 131 -6.04 14.75 11.47
C CYS A 131 -6.82 13.55 10.92
N PHE A 132 -8.15 13.61 10.93
CA PHE A 132 -8.99 12.53 10.38
C PHE A 132 -8.83 12.35 8.86
N VAL A 133 -8.68 13.44 8.11
CA VAL A 133 -8.43 13.37 6.66
C VAL A 133 -7.06 12.75 6.37
N ALA A 134 -6.03 13.12 7.12
CA ALA A 134 -4.69 12.53 7.01
C ALA A 134 -4.73 11.03 7.29
N GLU A 135 -5.39 10.62 8.37
CA GLU A 135 -5.55 9.22 8.73
C GLU A 135 -6.28 8.43 7.64
N ALA A 136 -7.39 8.97 7.10
CA ALA A 136 -8.12 8.33 6.00
C ALA A 136 -7.25 8.14 4.74
N ILE A 137 -6.43 9.14 4.39
CA ILE A 137 -5.49 9.03 3.26
C ILE A 137 -4.43 7.96 3.54
N ILE A 138 -3.83 7.96 4.74
CA ILE A 138 -2.78 7.01 5.12
C ILE A 138 -3.30 5.57 5.09
N GLN A 139 -4.50 5.31 5.59
CA GLN A 139 -5.12 3.99 5.53
C GLN A 139 -5.35 3.53 4.09
N ASN A 140 -5.79 4.43 3.21
CA ASN A 140 -5.92 4.11 1.78
C ASN A 140 -4.55 3.85 1.12
N LEU A 141 -3.52 4.63 1.45
CA LEU A 141 -2.15 4.38 0.99
C LEU A 141 -1.64 3.00 1.42
N GLN A 142 -1.83 2.64 2.70
CA GLN A 142 -1.50 1.31 3.23
C GLN A 142 -2.27 0.18 2.53
N ALA A 143 -3.49 0.47 2.06
CA ALA A 143 -4.30 -0.47 1.27
C ALA A 143 -3.90 -0.53 -0.21
N GLY A 144 -2.92 0.28 -0.66
CA GLY A 144 -2.44 0.30 -2.05
C GLY A 144 -3.09 1.34 -2.95
N ALA A 145 -3.78 2.34 -2.40
CA ALA A 145 -4.25 3.49 -3.17
C ALA A 145 -3.09 4.42 -3.55
N TYR A 146 -3.32 5.25 -4.56
CA TYR A 146 -2.43 6.33 -4.96
C TYR A 146 -3.08 7.69 -4.68
N VAL A 147 -2.29 8.63 -4.21
CA VAL A 147 -2.65 10.05 -4.15
C VAL A 147 -1.55 10.89 -4.78
N ASP A 148 -1.93 11.96 -5.47
CA ASP A 148 -0.97 12.89 -6.07
C ASP A 148 -0.34 13.76 -4.96
N PRO A 149 1.00 13.79 -4.81
CA PRO A 149 1.63 14.63 -3.78
C PRO A 149 1.33 16.12 -3.92
N THR A 150 0.99 16.61 -5.11
CA THR A 150 0.55 18.00 -5.33
C THR A 150 -0.82 18.25 -4.73
N ASP A 151 -1.73 17.27 -4.81
CA ASP A 151 -3.04 17.32 -4.16
C ASP A 151 -2.90 17.36 -2.63
N ILE A 152 -1.99 16.57 -2.07
CA ILE A 152 -1.66 16.63 -0.63
C ILE A 152 -1.10 18.00 -0.23
N LYS A 153 -0.16 18.55 -1.02
CA LYS A 153 0.45 19.86 -0.73
C LYS A 153 -0.56 21.01 -0.73
N ASN A 154 -1.56 20.93 -1.60
CA ASN A 154 -2.58 21.95 -1.75
C ASN A 154 -3.81 21.73 -0.84
N GLY A 155 -4.03 20.50 -0.38
CA GLY A 155 -5.21 20.11 0.39
C GLY A 155 -5.13 20.48 1.87
N PHE A 156 -3.98 20.23 2.50
CA PHE A 156 -3.80 20.47 3.95
C PHE A 156 -3.42 21.92 4.25
N LYS A 157 -4.11 22.52 5.22
CA LYS A 157 -3.77 23.81 5.81
C LYS A 157 -2.63 23.68 6.81
N TYR A 158 -2.61 22.61 7.61
CA TYR A 158 -1.60 22.41 8.65
C TYR A 158 -0.44 21.56 8.14
N GLU A 159 0.77 22.13 8.18
CA GLU A 159 1.99 21.51 7.66
C GLU A 159 2.28 20.16 8.32
N HIS A 160 1.99 20.02 9.61
CA HIS A 160 2.19 18.78 10.36
C HIS A 160 1.54 17.56 9.67
N PHE A 161 0.26 17.66 9.31
CA PHE A 161 -0.46 16.55 8.66
C PHE A 161 -0.01 16.35 7.22
N ARG A 162 0.20 17.44 6.48
CA ARG A 162 0.73 17.42 5.12
C ARG A 162 2.03 16.62 5.06
N ASP A 163 2.97 16.94 5.94
CA ASP A 163 4.31 16.37 5.92
C ASP A 163 4.30 14.89 6.33
N ILE A 164 3.44 14.51 7.28
CA ILE A 164 3.21 13.09 7.63
C ILE A 164 2.69 12.31 6.41
N VAL A 165 1.64 12.82 5.73
CA VAL A 165 1.07 12.12 4.57
C VAL A 165 2.10 12.00 3.44
N LEU A 166 2.88 13.06 3.19
CA LEU A 166 3.97 13.02 2.19
C LEU A 166 5.07 12.02 2.55
N GLU A 167 5.38 11.86 3.84
CA GLU A 167 6.31 10.81 4.30
C GLU A 167 5.77 9.42 3.97
N TYR A 168 4.47 9.17 4.20
CA TYR A 168 3.83 7.91 3.82
C TYR A 168 3.83 7.70 2.30
N CYS A 169 3.53 8.73 1.50
CA CYS A 169 3.68 8.67 0.05
C CYS A 169 5.09 8.22 -0.36
N ALA A 170 6.13 8.84 0.22
CA ALA A 170 7.52 8.50 -0.07
C ALA A 170 7.87 7.06 0.33
N ARG A 171 7.39 6.57 1.48
CA ARG A 171 7.55 5.17 1.93
C ARG A 171 6.95 4.17 0.92
N PHE A 172 5.88 4.56 0.23
CA PHE A 172 5.24 3.76 -0.82
C PHE A 172 5.72 4.07 -2.23
N GLY A 173 6.81 4.84 -2.38
CA GLY A 173 7.42 5.15 -3.68
C GLY A 173 6.64 6.16 -4.53
N ILE A 174 5.67 6.86 -3.93
CA ILE A 174 4.92 7.95 -4.56
C ILE A 174 5.72 9.24 -4.36
N ARG A 175 6.03 9.94 -5.46
CA ARG A 175 6.88 11.14 -5.49
C ARG A 175 6.19 12.31 -6.17
#